data_AF-A0A7C3LJU8-F1
#
_entry.id   AF-A0A7C3LJU8-F1
#
_cell.length_a   1.000
_cell.length_b   1.000
_cell.length_c   1.000
_cell.angle_alpha   90.00
_cell.angle_beta   90.00
_cell.angle_gamma   90.00
#
_symmetry.space_group_name_H-M   'P 1'
#
loop_
_entity.id
_entity.type
_entity.pdbx_description
1 polymer ?
#
loop_
_entity_poly.entity_id
_entity_poly.type
_entity_poly.pdbx_seq_one_letter_code
_entity_poly.pdbx_strand_id
1 'polypeptide(L)'
;MPSPGRMHVLSPRPRSSSSVSAERQKFLGEIVAMQVPLTLPISTKGRVIAYVDGYNLYHGLRSAGLRSGYWLDIPALVRRFLPNGYDLIVTKYFTSRVVPAPDDPGAVGSAQRQTEYLEAIQSLPGLTFISGQFHLNQRRCRACSAQWWLPNEKMTDVNIASEMLTDAFLGAVDVALLISADSDLSAPIKKIREHLPDRLVWVVFPPWRGSDTLKALAHQRFRIRRQVVLECQLPEEVVGTDGFPRRRPPEWNDPPRSSPAQSDAPPATPPSSAERPTSQ
;
A
#
# COMPACT_ATOMS: atom_id res chain seq x y z
N MET A 1 63.35 0.46 -76.52
CA MET A 1 64.21 0.64 -75.32
C MET A 1 63.27 0.82 -74.12
N PRO A 2 63.55 0.21 -72.96
CA PRO A 2 62.72 -0.87 -72.39
C PRO A 2 61.78 -0.50 -71.22
N SER A 3 60.79 -1.37 -71.00
CA SER A 3 60.03 -1.67 -69.75
C SER A 3 60.93 -1.86 -68.49
N PRO A 4 60.42 -2.10 -67.25
CA PRO A 4 59.03 -2.36 -66.78
C PRO A 4 58.66 -1.65 -65.44
N GLY A 5 57.44 -1.86 -64.93
CA GLY A 5 57.08 -1.49 -63.55
C GLY A 5 55.70 -1.96 -63.10
N ARG A 6 55.54 -3.29 -62.99
CA ARG A 6 54.31 -4.00 -62.61
C ARG A 6 53.87 -3.62 -61.18
N MET A 7 52.60 -3.24 -61.04
CA MET A 7 51.94 -2.97 -59.76
C MET A 7 52.01 -4.19 -58.83
N HIS A 8 52.69 -4.03 -57.70
CA HIS A 8 52.57 -4.93 -56.56
C HIS A 8 51.57 -4.33 -55.56
N VAL A 9 50.48 -5.07 -55.38
CA VAL A 9 49.49 -4.89 -54.33
C VAL A 9 50.19 -5.09 -52.98
N LEU A 10 50.34 -4.01 -52.22
CA LEU A 10 50.77 -4.08 -50.82
C LEU A 10 49.53 -4.30 -49.96
N SER A 11 49.35 -5.53 -49.48
CA SER A 11 48.43 -5.85 -48.39
C SER A 11 48.84 -5.12 -47.11
N PRO A 12 47.98 -4.30 -46.50
CA PRO A 12 48.23 -3.80 -45.17
C PRO A 12 48.02 -4.91 -44.14
N ARG A 13 49.05 -5.11 -43.31
CA ARG A 13 49.06 -5.99 -42.13
C ARG A 13 47.87 -5.68 -41.22
N PRO A 14 47.17 -6.67 -40.65
CA PRO A 14 46.20 -6.42 -39.60
C PRO A 14 46.94 -5.96 -38.34
N ARG A 15 46.72 -4.70 -37.92
CA ARG A 15 47.03 -4.27 -36.57
C ARG A 15 45.98 -4.83 -35.63
N SER A 16 46.45 -5.59 -34.65
CA SER A 16 45.73 -6.06 -33.48
C SER A 16 45.05 -4.91 -32.75
N SER A 17 43.72 -4.89 -32.74
CA SER A 17 42.91 -4.13 -31.77
C SER A 17 42.19 -5.11 -30.85
N SER A 18 42.98 -5.97 -30.19
CA SER A 18 42.57 -6.74 -29.03
C SER A 18 42.61 -5.81 -27.80
N SER A 19 41.62 -4.93 -27.67
CA SER A 19 41.42 -4.17 -26.42
C SER A 19 40.01 -3.63 -26.22
N VAL A 20 39.01 -4.03 -27.02
CA VAL A 20 37.62 -3.58 -26.83
C VAL A 20 36.66 -4.73 -26.48
N SER A 21 37.16 -5.98 -26.41
CA SER A 21 36.37 -7.16 -26.03
C SER A 21 36.59 -7.66 -24.60
N ALA A 22 37.51 -7.05 -23.83
CA ALA A 22 37.84 -7.50 -22.46
C ALA A 22 37.15 -6.70 -21.34
N GLU A 23 36.59 -5.53 -21.62
CA GLU A 23 35.93 -4.67 -20.62
C GLU A 23 34.39 -4.75 -20.60
N ARG A 24 33.78 -5.52 -21.52
CA ARG A 24 32.36 -5.89 -21.45
C ARG A 24 32.10 -7.22 -20.74
N GLN A 25 33.15 -7.84 -20.19
CA GLN A 25 33.11 -9.15 -19.55
C GLN A 25 33.66 -9.10 -18.11
N LYS A 26 33.43 -7.98 -17.43
CA LYS A 26 33.74 -7.76 -16.00
C LYS A 26 32.52 -7.24 -15.22
N PHE A 27 31.33 -7.66 -15.62
CA PHE A 27 30.06 -7.47 -14.89
C PHE A 27 29.34 -8.82 -14.71
N LEU A 28 30.13 -9.84 -14.39
CA LEU A 28 29.70 -11.20 -14.04
C LEU A 28 30.53 -11.62 -12.83
N GLY A 29 30.07 -11.28 -11.64
CA GLY A 29 30.73 -11.64 -10.39
C GLY A 29 30.47 -10.60 -9.31
N GLU A 30 29.84 -11.03 -8.23
CA GLU A 30 29.66 -10.33 -6.95
C GLU A 30 28.49 -9.33 -6.85
N ILE A 31 27.29 -9.86 -7.04
CA ILE A 31 26.24 -9.62 -6.03
C ILE A 31 26.13 -10.93 -5.27
N VAL A 32 26.57 -10.94 -4.00
CA VAL A 32 26.32 -12.03 -3.08
C VAL A 32 24.81 -12.25 -3.04
N ALA A 33 24.39 -13.34 -3.68
CA ALA A 33 23.06 -13.88 -3.57
C ALA A 33 22.84 -14.29 -2.11
N MET A 34 22.14 -13.45 -1.35
CA MET A 34 21.16 -13.95 -0.40
C MET A 34 19.81 -14.03 -1.10
N GLN A 35 19.78 -14.73 -2.24
CA GLN A 35 18.58 -15.44 -2.63
C GLN A 35 18.45 -16.57 -1.62
N VAL A 36 17.59 -16.42 -0.62
CA VAL A 36 16.98 -17.59 -0.01
C VAL A 36 16.01 -18.12 -1.07
N PRO A 37 16.28 -19.26 -1.73
CA PRO A 37 15.29 -19.85 -2.59
C PRO A 37 14.26 -20.50 -1.67
N LEU A 38 13.23 -19.74 -1.30
CA LEU A 38 12.02 -20.32 -0.69
C LEU A 38 11.19 -20.94 -1.81
N THR A 39 11.66 -22.08 -2.34
CA THR A 39 10.77 -23.03 -3.04
C THR A 39 9.98 -23.80 -2.01
N LEU A 40 9.19 -23.10 -1.20
CA LEU A 40 8.09 -23.76 -0.54
C LEU A 40 7.03 -24.00 -1.61
N PRO A 41 6.42 -25.19 -1.70
CA PRO A 41 5.25 -25.36 -2.52
C PRO A 41 4.25 -24.32 -2.04
N ILE A 42 3.91 -23.35 -2.90
CA ILE A 42 2.87 -22.38 -2.62
C ILE A 42 1.62 -23.22 -2.35
N SER A 43 1.21 -23.28 -1.09
CA SER A 43 0.07 -24.08 -0.69
C SER A 43 -1.11 -23.66 -1.56
N THR A 44 -1.82 -24.60 -2.17
CA THR A 44 -2.99 -24.28 -3.00
C THR A 44 -4.23 -24.00 -2.15
N LYS A 45 -4.08 -24.08 -0.82
CA LYS A 45 -5.11 -23.81 0.19
C LYS A 45 -4.49 -23.19 1.43
N GLY A 46 -5.25 -22.44 2.23
CA GLY A 46 -4.72 -21.92 3.48
C GLY A 46 -5.65 -20.96 4.20
N ARG A 47 -5.42 -20.82 5.50
CA ARG A 47 -6.14 -19.89 6.36
C ARG A 47 -5.56 -18.50 6.21
N VAL A 48 -6.42 -17.52 5.94
CA VAL A 48 -6.03 -16.13 5.73
C VAL A 48 -6.61 -15.28 6.84
N ILE A 49 -5.76 -14.44 7.43
CA ILE A 49 -6.18 -13.33 8.27
C ILE A 49 -5.78 -12.05 7.53
N ALA A 50 -6.74 -11.15 7.40
CA ALA A 50 -6.51 -9.86 6.76
C ALA A 50 -6.32 -8.76 7.82
N TYR A 51 -5.35 -7.89 7.57
CA TYR A 51 -5.00 -6.74 8.40
C TYR A 51 -5.18 -5.49 7.54
N VAL A 52 -6.20 -4.70 7.84
CA VAL A 52 -6.60 -3.57 7.01
C VAL A 52 -6.29 -2.27 7.74
N ASP A 53 -5.36 -1.51 7.19
CA ASP A 53 -5.04 -0.15 7.62
C ASP A 53 -6.10 0.81 7.05
N GLY A 54 -7.06 1.18 7.89
CA GLY A 54 -8.20 2.01 7.51
C GLY A 54 -7.79 3.42 7.09
N TYR A 55 -6.74 3.99 7.71
CA TYR A 55 -6.23 5.32 7.35
C TYR A 55 -5.57 5.28 5.97
N ASN A 56 -4.66 4.33 5.74
CA ASN A 56 -3.97 4.20 4.47
C ASN A 56 -4.94 3.84 3.33
N LEU A 57 -5.93 2.98 3.59
CA LEU A 57 -7.00 2.65 2.66
C LEU A 57 -7.85 3.88 2.31
N TYR A 58 -8.38 4.59 3.32
CA TYR A 58 -9.20 5.79 3.12
C TYR A 58 -8.47 6.83 2.27
N HIS A 59 -7.22 7.12 2.60
CA HIS A 59 -6.46 8.11 1.84
C HIS A 59 -6.11 7.63 0.43
N GLY A 60 -5.91 6.32 0.19
CA GLY A 60 -5.76 5.79 -1.15
C GLY A 60 -7.02 5.99 -2.00
N LEU A 61 -8.20 5.69 -1.44
CA LEU A 61 -9.49 5.93 -2.09
C LEU A 61 -9.74 7.42 -2.36
N ARG A 62 -9.42 8.27 -1.39
CA ARG A 62 -9.54 9.73 -1.52
C ARG A 62 -8.65 10.28 -2.63
N SER A 63 -7.38 9.89 -2.67
CA SER A 63 -6.45 10.29 -3.74
C SER A 63 -6.90 9.79 -5.12
N ALA A 64 -7.64 8.68 -5.18
CA ALA A 64 -8.22 8.14 -6.40
C ALA A 64 -9.51 8.84 -6.86
N GLY A 65 -10.07 9.74 -6.06
CA GLY A 65 -11.40 10.31 -6.30
C GLY A 65 -12.53 9.27 -6.23
N LEU A 66 -12.32 8.15 -5.52
CA LEU A 66 -13.30 7.07 -5.36
C LEU A 66 -14.11 7.28 -4.08
N ARG A 67 -15.01 8.26 -4.10
CA ARG A 67 -15.85 8.59 -2.93
C ARG A 67 -16.79 7.45 -2.58
N SER A 68 -17.21 6.69 -3.59
CA SER A 68 -17.99 5.48 -3.37
C SER A 68 -17.30 4.46 -2.47
N GLY A 69 -15.97 4.42 -2.49
CA GLY A 69 -15.17 3.56 -1.63
C GLY A 69 -15.23 3.89 -0.14
N TYR A 70 -15.87 4.98 0.28
CA TYR A 70 -16.03 5.27 1.71
C TYR A 70 -17.14 4.41 2.37
N TRP A 71 -18.02 3.79 1.57
CA TRP A 71 -19.06 2.85 2.03
C TRP A 71 -18.73 1.40 1.64
N LEU A 72 -17.53 0.94 2.01
CA LEU A 72 -16.99 -0.33 1.54
C LEU A 72 -17.30 -1.50 2.49
N ASP A 73 -17.68 -2.64 1.92
CA ASP A 73 -17.71 -3.92 2.62
C ASP A 73 -16.28 -4.46 2.66
N ILE A 74 -15.61 -4.27 3.80
CA ILE A 74 -14.20 -4.60 3.99
C ILE A 74 -13.95 -6.12 3.86
N PRO A 75 -14.73 -7.02 4.52
CA PRO A 75 -14.60 -8.45 4.30
C PRO A 75 -14.82 -8.86 2.82
N ALA A 76 -15.81 -8.28 2.14
CA ALA A 76 -16.03 -8.56 0.71
C ALA A 76 -14.85 -8.09 -0.14
N LEU A 77 -14.29 -6.91 0.14
CA LEU A 77 -13.08 -6.40 -0.51
C LEU A 77 -11.92 -7.41 -0.38
N VAL A 78 -11.63 -7.87 0.84
CA VAL A 78 -10.54 -8.81 1.10
C VAL A 78 -10.73 -10.10 0.30
N ARG A 79 -11.94 -10.66 0.27
CA ARG A 79 -12.25 -11.90 -0.46
C ARG A 79 -11.93 -11.83 -1.95
N ARG A 80 -11.93 -10.63 -2.57
CA ARG A 80 -11.56 -10.45 -3.98
C ARG A 80 -10.10 -10.74 -4.30
N PHE A 81 -9.25 -10.77 -3.28
CA PHE A 81 -7.83 -11.07 -3.41
C PHE A 81 -7.48 -12.50 -3.00
N LEU A 82 -8.46 -13.31 -2.62
CA LEU A 82 -8.25 -14.70 -2.21
C LEU A 82 -8.45 -15.63 -3.41
N PRO A 83 -7.42 -16.40 -3.81
CA PRO A 83 -7.58 -17.48 -4.77
C PRO A 83 -8.48 -18.59 -4.21
N ASN A 84 -8.97 -19.46 -5.10
CA ASN A 84 -9.69 -20.65 -4.70
C ASN A 84 -8.86 -21.51 -3.73
N GLY A 85 -9.51 -22.04 -2.69
CA GLY A 85 -8.87 -22.87 -1.66
C GLY A 85 -8.36 -22.10 -0.45
N TYR A 86 -8.38 -20.78 -0.47
CA TYR A 86 -8.02 -19.94 0.68
C TYR A 86 -9.26 -19.50 1.46
N ASP A 87 -9.23 -19.71 2.77
CA ASP A 87 -10.35 -19.42 3.67
C ASP A 87 -10.04 -18.17 4.50
N LEU A 88 -10.87 -17.14 4.36
CA LEU A 88 -10.78 -15.94 5.19
C LEU A 88 -11.32 -16.24 6.59
N ILE A 89 -10.42 -16.30 7.58
CA ILE A 89 -10.78 -16.56 8.98
C ILE A 89 -11.38 -15.32 9.63
N VAL A 90 -10.67 -14.20 9.53
CA VAL A 90 -11.10 -12.92 10.09
C VAL A 90 -10.45 -11.76 9.35
N THR A 91 -11.18 -10.65 9.27
CA THR A 91 -10.67 -9.36 8.81
C THR A 91 -10.50 -8.42 10.00
N LYS A 92 -9.27 -8.12 10.37
CA LYS A 92 -8.94 -7.15 11.42
C LYS A 92 -8.81 -5.78 10.78
N TYR A 93 -9.71 -4.87 11.13
CA TYR A 93 -9.75 -3.49 10.62
C TYR A 93 -9.21 -2.53 11.68
N PHE A 94 -8.16 -1.81 11.32
CA PHE A 94 -7.41 -0.93 12.21
C PHE A 94 -7.63 0.52 11.81
N THR A 95 -8.17 1.32 12.71
CA THR A 95 -8.26 2.77 12.55
C THR A 95 -8.54 3.42 13.88
N SER A 96 -8.45 4.74 13.92
CA SER A 96 -8.84 5.56 15.05
C SER A 96 -10.06 6.40 14.72
N ARG A 97 -10.95 6.55 15.70
CA ARG A 97 -12.07 7.50 15.59
C ARG A 97 -11.51 8.92 15.51
N VAL A 98 -11.95 9.66 14.50
CA VAL A 98 -11.60 11.06 14.28
C VAL A 98 -12.20 11.88 15.40
N VAL A 99 -11.34 12.61 16.11
CA VAL A 99 -11.78 13.64 17.06
C VAL A 99 -11.92 14.95 16.29
N PRO A 100 -13.10 15.61 16.30
CA PRO A 100 -13.30 16.88 15.63
C PRO A 100 -12.30 17.93 16.14
N ALA A 101 -11.57 18.55 15.22
CA ALA A 101 -10.71 19.67 15.54
C ALA A 101 -11.59 20.92 15.80
N PRO A 102 -11.40 21.66 16.92
CA PRO A 102 -12.25 22.81 17.25
C PRO A 102 -12.23 23.95 16.23
N ASP A 103 -11.16 24.03 15.44
CA ASP A 103 -10.88 25.06 14.44
C ASP A 103 -11.29 24.67 13.01
N ASP A 104 -11.88 23.48 12.80
CA ASP A 104 -12.39 23.03 11.50
C ASP A 104 -13.92 22.89 11.51
N PRO A 105 -14.66 23.83 10.87
CA PRO A 105 -16.12 23.78 10.79
C PRO A 105 -16.68 22.51 10.14
N GLY A 106 -15.89 21.82 9.30
CA GLY A 106 -16.28 20.57 8.63
C GLY A 106 -15.92 19.30 9.41
N ALA A 107 -15.19 19.42 10.53
CA ALA A 107 -14.68 18.26 11.27
C ALA A 107 -15.79 17.47 11.96
N VAL A 108 -16.83 18.14 12.48
CA VAL A 108 -17.98 17.48 13.13
C VAL A 108 -18.69 16.55 12.14
N GLY A 109 -19.04 17.05 10.95
CA GLY A 109 -19.70 16.24 9.92
C GLY A 109 -18.81 15.10 9.41
N SER A 110 -17.49 15.31 9.34
CA SER A 110 -16.56 14.24 8.94
C SER A 110 -16.44 13.15 9.99
N ALA A 111 -16.39 13.51 11.28
CA ALA A 111 -16.37 12.56 12.39
C ALA A 111 -17.69 11.78 12.51
N GLN A 112 -18.84 12.44 12.27
CA GLN A 112 -20.14 11.77 12.25
C GLN A 112 -20.20 10.71 11.13
N ARG A 113 -19.87 11.07 9.90
CA ARG A 113 -19.89 10.11 8.78
C ARG A 113 -18.91 8.95 8.98
N GLN A 114 -17.73 9.22 9.57
CA GLN A 114 -16.82 8.15 9.94
C GLN A 114 -17.46 7.23 10.98
N THR A 115 -18.09 7.79 12.01
CA THR A 115 -18.78 7.01 13.05
C THR A 115 -19.86 6.12 12.45
N GLU A 116 -20.70 6.65 11.56
CA GLU A 116 -21.75 5.89 10.85
C GLU A 116 -21.15 4.70 10.09
N TYR A 117 -20.04 4.90 9.37
CA TYR A 117 -19.36 3.82 8.67
C TYR A 117 -18.73 2.80 9.62
N LEU A 118 -18.07 3.25 10.69
CA LEU A 118 -17.44 2.34 11.65
C LEU A 118 -18.46 1.48 12.38
N GLU A 119 -19.60 2.05 12.76
CA GLU A 119 -20.70 1.31 13.37
C GLU A 119 -21.36 0.34 12.37
N ALA A 120 -21.42 0.68 11.09
CA ALA A 120 -21.88 -0.22 10.03
C ALA A 120 -20.94 -1.41 9.82
N ILE A 121 -19.63 -1.19 9.71
CA ILE A 121 -18.69 -2.31 9.48
C ILE A 121 -18.51 -3.19 10.72
N GLN A 122 -18.70 -2.63 11.92
CA GLN A 122 -18.62 -3.38 13.18
C GLN A 122 -19.72 -4.45 13.31
N SER A 123 -20.84 -4.31 12.60
CA SER A 123 -21.89 -5.34 12.59
C SER A 123 -21.64 -6.45 11.57
N LEU A 124 -20.62 -6.35 10.72
CA LEU A 124 -20.34 -7.34 9.69
C LEU A 124 -19.75 -8.64 10.28
N PRO A 125 -20.21 -9.81 9.84
CA PRO A 125 -19.65 -11.08 10.27
C PRO A 125 -18.21 -11.25 9.77
N GLY A 126 -17.35 -11.78 10.63
CA GLY A 126 -15.94 -12.03 10.30
C GLY A 126 -15.08 -10.78 10.23
N LEU A 127 -15.56 -9.63 10.73
CA LEU A 127 -14.76 -8.43 10.95
C LEU A 127 -14.49 -8.23 12.44
N THR A 128 -13.25 -7.87 12.79
CA THR A 128 -12.86 -7.42 14.12
C THR A 128 -12.33 -6.01 14.01
N PHE A 129 -12.93 -5.09 14.75
CA PHE A 129 -12.49 -3.70 14.81
C PHE A 129 -11.45 -3.53 15.92
N ILE A 130 -10.28 -2.98 15.58
CA ILE A 130 -9.20 -2.71 16.54
C ILE A 130 -8.90 -1.21 16.52
N SER A 131 -9.26 -0.54 17.61
CA SER A 131 -9.09 0.92 17.71
C SER A 131 -7.64 1.28 18.00
N GLY A 132 -7.10 2.23 17.24
CA GLY A 132 -5.94 3.01 17.67
C GLY A 132 -6.30 4.08 18.71
N GLN A 133 -5.33 4.93 19.05
CA GLN A 133 -5.54 6.11 19.91
C GLN A 133 -5.42 7.39 19.08
N PHE A 134 -6.33 8.34 19.27
CA PHE A 134 -6.31 9.61 18.55
C PHE A 134 -5.86 10.74 19.46
N HIS A 135 -4.85 11.50 19.06
CA HIS A 135 -4.30 12.62 19.83
C HIS A 135 -4.38 13.91 19.01
N LEU A 136 -5.05 14.92 19.57
CA LEU A 136 -4.98 16.29 19.03
C LEU A 136 -3.69 16.96 19.51
N ASN A 137 -2.81 17.30 18.57
CA ASN A 137 -1.59 18.06 18.90
C ASN A 137 -1.78 19.51 18.50
N GLN A 138 -1.69 20.43 19.46
CA GLN A 138 -1.68 21.85 19.14
C GLN A 138 -0.34 22.20 18.48
N ARG A 139 -0.39 22.75 17.27
CA ARG A 139 0.78 23.29 16.57
C ARG A 139 0.74 24.81 16.66
N ARG A 140 1.93 25.41 16.71
CA ARG A 140 2.13 26.86 16.72
C ARG A 140 3.12 27.24 15.64
N CYS A 141 2.77 28.20 14.80
CA CYS A 141 3.69 28.79 13.83
C CYS A 141 4.79 29.55 14.60
N ARG A 142 6.05 29.26 14.28
CA ARG A 142 7.20 29.95 14.88
C ARG A 142 7.34 31.41 14.40
N ALA A 143 6.80 31.73 13.22
CA ALA A 143 6.92 33.06 12.63
C ALA A 143 5.78 34.01 13.08
N CYS A 144 4.53 33.56 13.04
CA CYS A 144 3.37 34.42 13.32
C CYS A 144 2.58 34.03 14.58
N SER A 145 3.01 33.01 15.33
CA SER A 145 2.32 32.51 16.52
C SER A 145 0.91 31.96 16.32
N ALA A 146 0.40 31.89 15.09
CA ALA A 146 -0.87 31.23 14.79
C ALA A 146 -0.88 29.80 15.36
N GLN A 147 -2.01 29.40 15.93
CA GLN A 147 -2.22 28.08 16.51
C GLN A 147 -3.28 27.33 15.73
N TRP A 148 -3.07 26.04 15.54
CA TRP A 148 -4.05 25.13 14.93
C TRP A 148 -3.94 23.76 15.56
N TRP A 149 -5.02 22.99 15.51
CA TRP A 149 -5.03 21.62 15.99
C TRP A 149 -4.67 20.68 14.84
N LEU A 150 -3.67 19.83 15.07
CA LEU A 150 -3.29 18.78 14.13
C LEU A 150 -3.71 17.43 14.72
N PRO A 151 -4.76 16.80 14.17
CA PRO A 151 -5.09 15.41 14.43
C PRO A 151 -3.90 14.50 14.15
N ASN A 152 -3.59 13.59 15.08
CA ASN A 152 -2.58 12.56 14.88
C ASN A 152 -3.11 11.22 15.38
N GLU A 153 -3.21 10.27 14.45
CA GLU A 153 -3.51 8.88 14.74
C GLU A 153 -2.26 8.19 15.29
N LYS A 154 -2.41 7.50 16.41
CA LYS A 154 -1.33 6.76 17.08
C LYS A 154 -1.72 5.30 17.28
N MET A 155 -0.69 4.47 17.46
CA MET A 155 -0.77 3.04 17.75
C MET A 155 -1.32 2.14 16.64
N THR A 156 -1.87 2.68 15.55
CA THR A 156 -2.38 1.86 14.43
C THR A 156 -1.31 0.91 13.88
N ASP A 157 -0.11 1.42 13.57
CA ASP A 157 0.99 0.58 13.07
C ASP A 157 1.48 -0.44 14.10
N VAL A 158 1.50 -0.05 15.38
CA VAL A 158 1.89 -0.92 16.50
C VAL A 158 0.89 -2.06 16.66
N ASN A 159 -0.42 -1.76 16.60
CA ASN A 159 -1.48 -2.75 16.70
C ASN A 159 -1.45 -3.69 15.50
N ILE A 160 -1.31 -3.18 14.28
CA ILE A 160 -1.17 -4.01 13.08
C ILE A 160 0.02 -4.96 13.22
N ALA A 161 1.20 -4.42 13.55
CA ALA A 161 2.41 -5.23 13.72
C ALA A 161 2.26 -6.29 14.81
N SER A 162 1.67 -5.93 15.95
CA SER A 162 1.48 -6.84 17.09
C SER A 162 0.52 -7.98 16.74
N GLU A 163 -0.62 -7.67 16.12
CA GLU A 163 -1.61 -8.68 15.71
C GLU A 163 -1.04 -9.59 14.61
N MET A 164 -0.39 -9.02 13.60
CA MET A 164 0.24 -9.79 12.51
C MET A 164 1.27 -10.79 13.03
N LEU A 165 2.15 -10.34 13.93
CA LEU A 165 3.17 -11.20 14.52
C LEU A 165 2.54 -12.25 15.42
N THR A 166 1.60 -11.85 16.29
CA THR A 166 0.94 -12.76 17.24
C THR A 166 0.22 -13.89 16.50
N ASP A 167 -0.60 -13.57 15.51
CA ASP A 167 -1.33 -14.59 14.74
C ASP A 167 -0.38 -15.53 13.98
N ALA A 168 0.71 -14.99 13.42
CA ALA A 168 1.69 -15.78 12.68
C ALA A 168 2.45 -16.73 13.62
N PHE A 169 2.96 -16.24 14.76
CA PHE A 169 3.70 -17.05 15.73
C PHE A 169 2.83 -18.07 16.47
N LEU A 170 1.55 -17.78 16.68
CA LEU A 170 0.59 -18.74 17.22
C LEU A 170 0.08 -19.75 16.18
N GLY A 171 0.51 -19.64 14.91
CA GLY A 171 0.07 -20.53 13.84
C GLY A 171 -1.41 -20.38 13.50
N ALA A 172 -2.03 -19.23 13.79
CA ALA A 172 -3.44 -18.96 13.51
C ALA A 172 -3.69 -18.71 12.01
N VAL A 173 -2.65 -18.31 11.27
CA VAL A 173 -2.76 -17.87 9.88
C VAL A 173 -1.68 -18.50 9.02
N ASP A 174 -2.02 -19.00 7.83
CA ASP A 174 -1.05 -19.50 6.85
C ASP A 174 -0.62 -18.37 5.87
N VAL A 175 -1.52 -17.41 5.62
CA VAL A 175 -1.26 -16.19 4.85
C VAL A 175 -1.74 -14.94 5.58
N ALA A 176 -0.80 -14.08 5.99
CA ALA A 176 -1.12 -12.75 6.48
C ALA A 176 -1.34 -11.79 5.29
N LEU A 177 -2.57 -11.33 5.08
CA LEU A 177 -2.91 -10.38 4.02
C LEU A 177 -2.97 -8.96 4.59
N LEU A 178 -2.01 -8.12 4.23
CA LEU A 178 -1.95 -6.72 4.65
C LEU A 178 -2.53 -5.81 3.57
N ILE A 179 -3.51 -4.98 3.91
CA ILE A 179 -3.95 -3.84 3.09
C ILE A 179 -3.34 -2.56 3.65
N SER A 180 -2.18 -2.18 3.12
CA SER A 180 -1.53 -0.89 3.41
C SER A 180 -0.42 -0.61 2.39
N ALA A 181 0.04 0.63 2.37
CA ALA A 181 1.24 1.07 1.69
C ALA A 181 2.27 1.67 2.66
N ASP A 182 2.07 1.54 3.97
CA ASP A 182 2.98 2.10 4.97
C ASP A 182 4.28 1.30 5.08
N SER A 183 5.42 1.96 4.84
CA SER A 183 6.74 1.32 4.95
C SER A 183 7.12 0.93 6.38
N ASP A 184 6.51 1.52 7.39
CA ASP A 184 6.81 1.22 8.80
C ASP A 184 6.35 -0.20 9.16
N LEU A 185 5.36 -0.73 8.44
CA LEU A 185 4.92 -2.13 8.53
C LEU A 185 5.89 -3.11 7.86
N SER A 186 7.05 -2.66 7.36
CA SER A 186 8.08 -3.58 6.85
C SER A 186 8.71 -4.45 7.93
N ALA A 187 8.80 -3.96 9.17
CA ALA A 187 9.40 -4.67 10.30
C ALA A 187 8.66 -6.00 10.63
N PRO A 188 7.33 -6.04 10.84
CA PRO A 188 6.63 -7.29 11.10
C PRO A 188 6.73 -8.27 9.91
N ILE A 189 6.71 -7.78 8.66
CA ILE A 189 6.85 -8.65 7.48
C ILE A 189 8.23 -9.31 7.44
N LYS A 190 9.30 -8.55 7.72
CA LYS A 190 10.66 -9.11 7.81
C LYS A 190 10.73 -10.19 8.89
N LYS A 191 10.15 -9.95 10.06
CA LYS A 191 10.16 -10.90 11.17
C LYS A 191 9.40 -12.19 10.86
N ILE A 192 8.23 -12.11 10.22
CA ILE A 192 7.51 -13.29 9.74
C ILE A 192 8.39 -14.07 8.75
N ARG A 193 9.00 -13.40 7.77
CA ARG A 193 9.85 -14.06 6.78
C ARG A 193 11.11 -14.70 7.35
N GLU A 194 11.73 -14.04 8.32
CA GLU A 194 12.97 -14.51 8.97
C GLU A 194 12.72 -15.74 9.86
N HIS A 195 11.58 -15.78 10.58
CA HIS A 195 11.35 -16.75 11.64
C HIS A 195 10.29 -17.81 11.32
N LEU A 196 9.41 -17.55 10.35
CA LEU A 196 8.26 -18.39 10.02
C LEU A 196 8.21 -18.64 8.51
N PRO A 197 9.14 -19.46 7.96
CA PRO A 197 9.25 -19.64 6.52
C PRO A 197 7.98 -20.21 5.89
N ASP A 198 7.20 -21.00 6.63
CA ASP A 198 5.92 -21.58 6.21
C ASP A 198 4.75 -20.59 6.16
N ARG A 199 4.94 -19.35 6.65
CA ARG A 199 3.92 -18.30 6.68
C ARG A 199 4.12 -17.32 5.54
N LEU A 200 3.11 -17.16 4.70
CA LEU A 200 3.14 -16.21 3.61
C LEU A 200 2.61 -14.85 4.07
N VAL A 201 3.10 -13.81 3.41
CA VAL A 201 2.65 -12.42 3.58
C VAL A 201 2.27 -11.86 2.23
N TRP A 202 1.01 -11.50 2.05
CA TRP A 202 0.49 -10.87 0.85
C TRP A 202 0.19 -9.40 1.14
N VAL A 203 0.48 -8.51 0.19
CA VAL A 203 0.23 -7.08 0.35
C VAL A 203 -0.69 -6.57 -0.73
N VAL A 204 -1.81 -5.97 -0.34
CA VAL A 204 -2.76 -5.31 -1.23
C VAL A 204 -2.60 -3.81 -1.05
N PHE A 205 -2.16 -3.12 -2.11
CA PHE A 205 -1.99 -1.68 -2.06
C PHE A 205 -3.31 -0.95 -2.31
N PRO A 206 -3.67 0.05 -1.48
CA PRO A 206 -4.74 0.97 -1.79
C PRO A 206 -4.54 1.68 -3.15
N PRO A 207 -5.60 2.21 -3.76
CA PRO A 207 -5.48 2.95 -5.02
C PRO A 207 -4.49 4.11 -4.86
N TRP A 208 -3.71 4.38 -5.91
CA TRP A 208 -2.71 5.47 -5.94
C TRP A 208 -1.64 5.44 -4.82
N ARG A 209 -1.57 4.35 -4.06
CA ARG A 209 -0.54 4.13 -3.04
C ARG A 209 0.33 2.93 -3.40
N GLY A 210 1.51 2.88 -2.78
CA GLY A 210 2.48 1.81 -2.95
C GLY A 210 3.72 2.06 -2.11
N SER A 211 4.45 0.99 -1.79
CA SER A 211 5.73 1.06 -1.09
C SER A 211 6.69 0.06 -1.71
N ASP A 212 7.85 0.52 -2.17
CA ASP A 212 8.85 -0.36 -2.78
C ASP A 212 9.45 -1.33 -1.75
N THR A 213 9.59 -0.88 -0.50
CA THR A 213 9.97 -1.73 0.62
C THR A 213 8.98 -2.87 0.82
N LEU A 214 7.68 -2.57 0.89
CA LEU A 214 6.66 -3.62 1.05
C LEU A 214 6.59 -4.54 -0.19
N LYS A 215 6.74 -3.98 -1.40
CA LYS A 215 6.77 -4.78 -2.64
C LYS A 215 7.91 -5.78 -2.67
N ALA A 216 9.07 -5.43 -2.13
CA ALA A 216 10.24 -6.32 -2.06
C ALA A 216 10.06 -7.42 -1.00
N LEU A 217 9.30 -7.13 0.06
CA LEU A 217 9.08 -8.05 1.17
C LEU A 217 7.87 -8.97 0.98
N ALA A 218 6.86 -8.57 0.24
CA ALA A 218 5.65 -9.38 0.04
C ALA A 218 5.92 -10.63 -0.82
N HIS A 219 5.30 -11.75 -0.45
CA HIS A 219 5.30 -12.97 -1.26
C HIS A 219 4.36 -12.84 -2.47
N GLN A 220 3.25 -12.12 -2.30
CA GLN A 220 2.33 -11.73 -3.37
C GLN A 220 1.89 -10.30 -3.18
N ARG A 221 1.58 -9.62 -4.29
CA ARG A 221 1.18 -8.22 -4.29
C ARG A 221 0.00 -7.96 -5.20
N PHE A 222 -0.93 -7.14 -4.72
CA PHE A 222 -2.13 -6.75 -5.45
C PHE A 222 -2.33 -5.25 -5.34
N ARG A 223 -3.26 -4.73 -6.14
CA ARG A 223 -3.70 -3.34 -6.05
C ARG A 223 -5.22 -3.29 -6.13
N ILE A 224 -5.82 -2.52 -5.23
CA ILE A 224 -7.26 -2.24 -5.28
C ILE A 224 -7.53 -1.40 -6.53
N ARG A 225 -8.34 -1.94 -7.44
CA ARG A 225 -8.79 -1.26 -8.66
C ARG A 225 -10.18 -0.69 -8.44
N ARG A 226 -10.54 0.36 -9.20
CA ARG A 226 -11.87 0.98 -9.17
C ARG A 226 -13.01 -0.05 -9.24
N GLN A 227 -12.92 -1.01 -10.15
CA GLN A 227 -13.97 -2.02 -10.32
C GLN A 227 -14.23 -2.82 -9.03
N VAL A 228 -13.17 -3.22 -8.34
CA VAL A 228 -13.27 -3.96 -7.07
C VAL A 228 -13.94 -3.10 -6.00
N VAL A 229 -13.62 -1.81 -5.94
CA VAL A 229 -14.27 -0.86 -5.00
C VAL A 229 -15.78 -0.79 -5.24
N LEU A 230 -16.19 -0.69 -6.51
CA LEU A 230 -17.60 -0.59 -6.89
C LEU A 230 -18.38 -1.89 -6.64
N GLU A 231 -17.73 -3.04 -6.74
CA GLU A 231 -18.35 -4.36 -6.53
C GLU A 231 -18.39 -4.78 -5.05
N CYS A 232 -17.63 -4.12 -4.18
CA CYS A 232 -17.54 -4.45 -2.75
C CYS A 232 -18.16 -3.35 -1.87
N GLN A 233 -19.29 -2.80 -2.32
CA GLN A 233 -20.04 -1.80 -1.55
C GLN A 233 -20.91 -2.48 -0.50
N LEU A 234 -21.05 -1.85 0.66
CA LEU A 234 -22.11 -2.23 1.58
C LEU A 234 -23.48 -1.95 0.94
N PRO A 235 -24.54 -2.65 1.37
CA PRO A 235 -25.91 -2.26 1.06
C PRO A 235 -26.17 -0.80 1.47
N GLU A 236 -27.16 -0.15 0.84
CA GLU A 236 -27.48 1.26 1.13
C GLU A 236 -27.78 1.51 2.62
N GLU A 237 -28.31 0.49 3.30
CA GLU A 237 -28.58 0.49 4.72
C GLU A 237 -28.00 -0.78 5.36
N VAL A 238 -27.29 -0.61 6.48
CA VAL A 238 -26.73 -1.70 7.29
C VAL A 238 -27.24 -1.55 8.71
N VAL A 239 -27.78 -2.63 9.29
CA VAL A 239 -28.21 -2.64 10.69
C VAL A 239 -26.97 -2.70 11.59
N GLY A 240 -26.80 -1.71 12.46
CA GLY A 240 -25.73 -1.66 13.43
C GLY A 240 -25.89 -2.70 14.55
N THR A 241 -24.86 -2.88 15.38
CA THR A 241 -24.91 -3.81 16.52
C THR A 241 -25.93 -3.41 17.59
N ASP A 242 -26.34 -2.14 17.59
CA ASP A 242 -27.37 -1.57 18.46
C ASP A 242 -28.80 -1.75 17.90
N GLY A 243 -28.94 -2.37 16.73
CA GLY A 243 -30.22 -2.59 16.06
C GLY A 243 -30.72 -1.40 15.23
N PHE A 244 -30.00 -0.28 15.21
CA PHE A 244 -30.40 0.90 14.43
C PHE A 244 -29.75 0.91 13.04
N PRO A 245 -30.46 1.37 12.00
CA PRO A 245 -29.92 1.41 10.64
C PRO A 245 -28.86 2.52 10.46
N ARG A 246 -27.76 2.18 9.79
CA ARG A 246 -26.75 3.12 9.27
C ARG A 246 -26.92 3.20 7.76
N ARG A 247 -27.07 4.41 7.23
CA ARG A 247 -27.25 4.66 5.80
C ARG A 247 -25.98 5.22 5.20
N ARG A 248 -25.76 4.92 3.93
CA ARG A 248 -24.72 5.56 3.14
C ARG A 248 -24.91 7.10 3.12
N PRO A 249 -23.88 7.89 3.48
CA PRO A 249 -23.92 9.34 3.30
C PRO A 249 -24.06 9.73 1.81
N PRO A 250 -24.98 10.65 1.45
CA PRO A 250 -25.21 11.05 0.05
C PRO A 250 -23.96 11.62 -0.64
N GLU A 251 -23.06 12.25 0.12
CA GLU A 251 -21.83 12.86 -0.41
C GLU A 251 -20.77 11.82 -0.80
N TRP A 252 -20.99 10.55 -0.43
CA TRP A 252 -20.13 9.41 -0.79
C TRP A 252 -20.57 8.76 -2.09
N ASN A 253 -21.58 9.29 -2.77
CA ASN A 253 -21.85 8.93 -4.15
C ASN A 253 -20.75 9.52 -5.04
N ASP A 254 -20.25 8.71 -5.98
CA ASP A 254 -19.36 9.23 -7.00
C ASP A 254 -20.14 10.25 -7.85
N PRO A 255 -19.56 11.42 -8.16
CA PRO A 255 -20.22 12.37 -9.04
C PRO A 255 -20.50 11.70 -10.40
N PRO A 256 -21.61 12.05 -11.08
CA PRO A 256 -21.87 11.56 -12.43
C PRO A 256 -20.66 11.85 -13.31
N ARG A 257 -20.22 10.86 -14.10
CA ARG A 257 -19.04 11.01 -14.96
C ARG A 257 -19.21 12.26 -15.84
N SER A 258 -18.36 13.26 -15.67
CA SER A 258 -18.00 14.10 -16.80
C SER A 258 -17.31 13.19 -17.82
N SER A 259 -17.71 13.31 -19.09
CA SER A 259 -17.20 12.52 -20.22
C SER A 259 -15.68 12.38 -20.21
N PRO A 260 -15.12 11.26 -20.71
CA PRO A 260 -13.70 10.97 -20.58
C PRO A 260 -12.87 11.91 -21.46
N ALA A 261 -12.30 12.94 -20.84
CA ALA A 261 -11.19 13.70 -21.40
C ALA A 261 -10.09 13.87 -20.36
N GLN A 262 -9.02 13.11 -20.58
CA GLN A 262 -7.63 13.39 -20.23
C GLN A 262 -7.07 12.97 -18.85
N SER A 263 -6.11 12.05 -18.97
CA SER A 263 -4.90 11.81 -18.16
C SER A 263 -4.98 10.86 -16.95
N ASP A 264 -4.83 9.57 -17.25
CA ASP A 264 -4.18 8.56 -16.39
C ASP A 264 -2.66 8.81 -16.31
N ALA A 265 -2.24 10.03 -15.95
CA ALA A 265 -0.84 10.33 -15.66
C ALA A 265 -0.67 10.51 -14.15
N PRO A 266 0.29 9.82 -13.51
CA PRO A 266 0.59 10.08 -12.11
C PRO A 266 1.06 11.53 -11.91
N PRO A 267 0.65 12.21 -10.83
CA PRO A 267 1.16 13.55 -10.52
C PRO A 267 2.67 13.48 -10.28
N ALA A 268 3.38 14.46 -10.82
CA ALA A 268 4.82 14.60 -10.65
C ALA A 268 5.19 14.70 -9.16
N THR A 269 6.26 14.01 -8.79
CA THR A 269 6.88 14.04 -7.46
C THR A 269 7.14 15.49 -7.04
N PRO A 270 6.78 15.91 -5.81
CA PRO A 270 7.09 17.27 -5.34
C PRO A 270 8.62 17.48 -5.33
N PRO A 271 9.11 18.68 -5.66
CA PRO A 271 10.54 18.94 -5.71
C PRO A 271 11.18 18.74 -4.33
N SER A 272 12.25 17.93 -4.33
CA SER A 272 13.17 17.80 -3.22
C SER A 272 13.72 19.18 -2.85
N SER A 273 13.60 19.54 -1.58
CA SER A 273 14.19 20.74 -1.00
C SER A 273 15.71 20.70 -1.13
N ALA A 274 16.24 21.48 -2.07
CA ALA A 274 17.67 21.75 -2.18
C ALA A 274 17.94 23.26 -2.03
N GLU A 275 18.81 23.52 -1.05
CA GLU A 275 19.83 24.57 -1.03
C GLU A 275 19.41 26.03 -0.76
N ARG A 276 19.75 26.47 0.46
CA ARG A 276 19.90 27.88 0.82
C ARG A 276 21.07 28.48 0.03
N PRO A 277 20.94 29.69 -0.52
CA PRO A 277 22.10 30.42 -1.01
C PRO A 277 22.93 30.94 0.17
N THR A 278 24.22 30.66 0.16
CA THR A 278 25.24 31.36 0.95
C THR A 278 25.29 32.82 0.54
N SER A 279 24.99 33.72 1.47
CA SER A 279 25.20 35.16 1.35
C SER A 279 26.68 35.50 1.56
N GLN A 280 27.25 36.23 0.61
CA GLN A 280 28.31 37.21 0.87
C GLN A 280 27.69 38.48 1.46
#